data_AF-A0A0P0W6H3-F1
#
_entry.id   AF-A0A0P0W6H3-F1
#
_cell.length_a   1.000
_cell.length_b   1.000
_cell.length_c   1.000
_cell.angle_alpha   90.00
_cell.angle_beta   90.00
_cell.angle_gamma   90.00
#
_symmetry.space_group_name_H-M   'P 1'
#
loop_
_entity.id
_entity.type
_entity.pdbx_description
1 polymer ?
#
loop_
_entity_poly.entity_id
_entity_poly.type
_entity_poly.pdbx_seq_one_letter_code
_entity_poly.pdbx_strand_id
1 'polypeptide(L)'
;MAGFAQQAEKEKPGMADTVMNGFRPEAVPVYRELVRQFAVCDRWFASNPASTQPNRLFVHSATSHGLVSNDTKLLVAGLPQRTIFDSLHDAGFSFGIYYQYPPSTLFYRSLRQLKYAGNFHPFDLAFRRHCAEGKLPNYVVVEQRYFDLKMLPGNDDHPSHDVSEGQRFVKEVYEALRGGPQWEEALLVVTYDEHGGFYDHVPTPVDVPSPDGIVSAAPFFFEFNRLGVRVPALFISPWIEPGTVVHRPSGPYPTSEFEHSSIPATVKKLFNLKSFLTNRDAWAGTFDVVLTRDAPRTDCPATLPEPVKMRPATEAAEQAALTEFQEELVQLGAVLNGDHADEDVYPRKLVEGMTVAEAASYCNAAFKAWMDECDRCRKCGEDGSHIPTVVKPPPPPSTSSSGSSSFASKLLSCFACGRPNKN
;
A
#
# COMPACT_ATOMS: atom_id res chain seq x y z
N MET A 1 -15.03 18.55 -14.78
CA MET A 1 -15.46 17.40 -13.96
C MET A 1 -16.83 16.89 -14.43
N ALA A 2 -16.92 16.43 -15.68
CA ALA A 2 -18.12 15.80 -16.26
C ALA A 2 -17.68 14.48 -16.92
N GLY A 3 -18.56 13.48 -16.98
CA GLY A 3 -18.24 12.18 -17.60
C GLY A 3 -18.16 10.99 -16.63
N PHE A 4 -18.16 11.22 -15.30
CA PHE A 4 -18.02 10.15 -14.30
C PHE A 4 -19.13 9.09 -14.42
N ALA A 5 -20.39 9.52 -14.42
CA ALA A 5 -21.53 8.62 -14.60
C ALA A 5 -21.47 7.88 -15.95
N GLN A 6 -21.15 8.58 -17.05
CA GLN A 6 -21.05 7.96 -18.38
C GLN A 6 -19.92 6.93 -18.47
N GLN A 7 -18.77 7.18 -17.82
CA GLN A 7 -17.67 6.22 -17.78
C GLN A 7 -18.04 5.01 -16.91
N ALA A 8 -18.63 5.23 -15.73
CA ALA A 8 -19.07 4.17 -14.85
C ALA A 8 -20.05 3.20 -15.53
N GLU A 9 -21.03 3.72 -16.28
CA GLU A 9 -21.99 2.89 -17.04
C GLU A 9 -21.34 2.07 -18.16
N LYS A 10 -20.22 2.55 -18.73
CA LYS A 10 -19.46 1.77 -19.72
C LYS A 10 -18.70 0.61 -19.09
N GLU A 11 -18.16 0.79 -17.87
CA GLU A 11 -17.46 -0.27 -17.14
C GLU A 11 -18.44 -1.33 -16.62
N LYS A 12 -19.54 -0.88 -16.00
CA LYS A 12 -20.58 -1.77 -15.47
C LYS A 12 -21.94 -1.07 -15.44
N PRO A 13 -22.97 -1.58 -16.15
CA PRO A 13 -24.30 -1.00 -16.11
C PRO A 13 -24.84 -0.87 -14.67
N GLY A 14 -25.41 0.30 -14.35
CA GLY A 14 -25.93 0.66 -13.02
C GLY A 14 -24.89 1.24 -12.05
N MET A 15 -23.65 1.41 -12.48
CA MET A 15 -22.58 1.94 -11.61
C MET A 15 -22.61 3.47 -11.50
N ALA A 16 -23.35 4.20 -12.35
CA ALA A 16 -23.47 5.65 -12.25
C ALA A 16 -23.97 6.10 -10.88
N ASP A 17 -25.02 5.46 -10.35
CA ASP A 17 -25.58 5.82 -9.05
C ASP A 17 -24.54 5.67 -7.94
N THR A 18 -23.73 4.62 -7.98
CA THR A 18 -22.68 4.36 -6.98
C THR A 18 -21.57 5.40 -7.07
N VAL A 19 -21.09 5.69 -8.27
CA VAL A 19 -19.98 6.63 -8.51
C VAL A 19 -20.35 8.08 -8.14
N MET A 20 -21.63 8.45 -8.26
CA MET A 20 -22.11 9.79 -7.93
C MET A 20 -22.50 9.96 -6.44
N ASN A 21 -22.34 8.94 -5.61
CA ASN A 21 -22.70 8.95 -4.19
C ASN A 21 -21.51 9.29 -3.28
N GLY A 22 -21.83 9.66 -2.04
CA GLY A 22 -20.87 9.85 -0.96
C GLY A 22 -21.50 9.51 0.39
N PHE A 23 -20.68 9.26 1.40
CA PHE A 23 -21.18 8.92 2.73
C PHE A 23 -21.65 10.15 3.50
N ARG A 24 -22.76 10.00 4.23
CA ARG A 24 -23.17 10.98 5.23
C ARG A 24 -22.24 10.92 6.44
N PRO A 25 -21.99 12.02 7.16
CA PRO A 25 -21.11 12.03 8.33
C PRO A 25 -21.47 10.98 9.40
N GLU A 26 -22.74 10.63 9.56
CA GLU A 26 -23.23 9.64 10.52
C GLU A 26 -22.84 8.21 10.14
N ALA A 27 -22.57 7.94 8.87
CA ALA A 27 -22.10 6.64 8.39
C ALA A 27 -20.59 6.45 8.62
N VAL A 28 -19.86 7.55 8.78
CA VAL A 28 -18.42 7.59 9.02
C VAL A 28 -18.07 8.29 10.35
N PRO A 29 -18.57 7.82 11.50
CA PRO A 29 -18.48 8.53 12.77
C PRO A 29 -17.03 8.78 13.25
N VAL A 30 -16.08 7.90 12.92
CA VAL A 30 -14.67 8.09 13.29
C VAL A 30 -14.08 9.28 12.55
N TYR A 31 -14.22 9.31 11.22
CA TYR A 31 -13.74 10.43 10.40
C TYR A 31 -14.46 11.72 10.75
N ARG A 32 -15.78 11.67 11.00
CA ARG A 32 -16.55 12.81 11.47
C ARG A 32 -15.97 13.40 12.76
N GLU A 33 -15.60 12.56 13.74
CA GLU A 33 -15.01 13.04 14.99
C GLU A 33 -13.62 13.64 14.75
N LEU A 34 -12.77 12.98 13.97
CA LEU A 34 -11.44 13.49 13.63
C LEU A 34 -11.49 14.86 12.94
N VAL A 35 -12.40 15.03 11.96
CA VAL A 35 -12.61 16.32 11.27
C VAL A 35 -13.05 17.40 12.26
N ARG A 36 -13.96 17.09 13.19
CA ARG A 36 -14.44 18.06 14.19
C ARG A 36 -13.37 18.42 15.21
N GLN A 37 -12.51 17.49 15.56
CA GLN A 37 -11.52 17.64 16.63
C GLN A 37 -10.18 18.15 16.14
N PHE A 38 -9.85 18.04 14.86
CA PHE A 38 -8.55 18.41 14.32
C PHE A 38 -8.70 19.19 13.01
N ALA A 39 -7.94 18.84 11.96
CA ALA A 39 -8.01 19.51 10.67
C ALA A 39 -8.35 18.56 9.52
N VAL A 40 -9.12 19.09 8.56
CA VAL A 40 -9.36 18.48 7.26
C VAL A 40 -8.78 19.36 6.16
N CYS A 41 -8.08 18.76 5.19
CA CYS A 41 -7.72 19.43 3.95
C CYS A 41 -8.83 19.21 2.92
N ASP A 42 -9.48 20.27 2.50
CA ASP A 42 -10.52 20.20 1.46
C ASP A 42 -9.95 20.37 0.05
N ARG A 43 -8.63 20.30 -0.12
CA ARG A 43 -7.97 20.52 -1.40
C ARG A 43 -6.67 19.73 -1.57
N TRP A 44 -6.69 18.46 -1.17
CA TRP A 44 -5.62 17.49 -1.43
C TRP A 44 -5.92 16.67 -2.68
N PHE A 45 -5.03 16.65 -3.67
CA PHE A 45 -5.24 15.91 -4.91
C PHE A 45 -4.39 14.64 -4.99
N ALA A 46 -4.91 13.61 -5.66
CA ALA A 46 -4.06 12.52 -6.11
C ALA A 46 -2.98 13.07 -7.05
N SER A 47 -1.73 12.60 -6.96
CA SER A 47 -0.62 13.14 -7.75
C SER A 47 -0.72 12.82 -9.24
N ASN A 48 -1.42 11.74 -9.58
CA ASN A 48 -1.59 11.25 -10.95
C ASN A 48 -3.07 10.85 -11.19
N PRO A 49 -3.70 11.19 -12.33
CA PRO A 49 -4.98 10.62 -12.75
C PRO A 49 -4.83 9.14 -13.19
N ALA A 50 -4.30 8.30 -12.30
CA ALA A 50 -4.02 6.88 -12.49
C ALA A 50 -4.43 6.07 -11.25
N SER A 51 -4.22 4.76 -11.28
CA SER A 51 -4.56 3.83 -10.19
C SER A 51 -3.66 3.97 -8.96
N THR A 52 -3.88 3.08 -7.98
CA THR A 52 -3.20 2.98 -6.68
C THR A 52 -1.68 3.14 -6.76
N GLN A 53 -0.97 2.28 -7.50
CA GLN A 53 0.49 2.26 -7.40
C GLN A 53 1.17 3.54 -7.87
N PRO A 54 0.89 4.08 -9.07
CA PRO A 54 1.48 5.36 -9.46
C PRO A 54 1.31 6.44 -8.39
N ASN A 55 0.13 6.54 -7.76
CA ASN A 55 -0.12 7.52 -6.70
C ASN A 55 0.65 7.22 -5.40
N ARG A 56 0.68 5.96 -4.95
CA ARG A 56 1.49 5.54 -3.79
C ARG A 56 2.98 5.81 -4.01
N LEU A 57 3.46 5.72 -5.24
CA LEU A 57 4.85 6.03 -5.56
C LEU A 57 5.18 7.53 -5.37
N PHE A 58 4.23 8.43 -5.65
CA PHE A 58 4.42 9.85 -5.36
C PHE A 58 4.53 10.13 -3.85
N VAL A 59 3.82 9.38 -2.99
CA VAL A 59 3.85 9.56 -1.53
C VAL A 59 5.27 9.48 -0.96
N HIS A 60 6.10 8.53 -1.42
CA HIS A 60 7.42 8.32 -0.83
C HIS A 60 8.59 8.71 -1.74
N SER A 61 8.34 8.98 -3.03
CA SER A 61 9.42 9.34 -3.97
C SER A 61 9.15 10.59 -4.82
N ALA A 62 7.98 11.23 -4.67
CA ALA A 62 7.55 12.39 -5.45
C ALA A 62 7.52 12.17 -6.98
N THR A 63 7.59 10.92 -7.44
CA THR A 63 7.45 10.49 -8.83
C THR A 63 6.96 9.05 -8.90
N SER A 64 6.26 8.69 -9.97
CA SER A 64 6.00 7.29 -10.32
C SER A 64 7.07 6.69 -11.23
N HIS A 65 8.15 7.42 -11.52
CA HIS A 65 9.20 7.04 -12.47
C HIS A 65 8.64 6.70 -13.86
N GLY A 66 7.72 7.54 -14.35
CA GLY A 66 7.08 7.37 -15.64
C GLY A 66 5.91 6.37 -15.68
N LEU A 67 5.60 5.71 -14.56
CA LEU A 67 4.50 4.74 -14.51
C LEU A 67 3.13 5.43 -14.47
N VAL A 68 2.25 5.01 -15.39
CA VAL A 68 0.81 5.29 -15.40
C VAL A 68 -0.03 4.05 -15.09
N SER A 69 0.61 2.89 -15.10
CA SER A 69 0.10 1.57 -14.74
C SER A 69 1.29 0.74 -14.27
N ASN A 70 1.04 -0.50 -13.90
CA ASN A 70 2.10 -1.40 -13.47
C ASN A 70 3.03 -1.81 -14.60
N ASP A 71 4.31 -2.01 -14.26
CA ASP A 71 5.32 -2.56 -15.15
C ASP A 71 6.05 -3.70 -14.44
N THR A 72 5.79 -4.93 -14.91
CA THR A 72 6.36 -6.15 -14.33
C THR A 72 7.89 -6.15 -14.35
N LYS A 73 8.54 -5.58 -15.39
CA LYS A 73 10.00 -5.57 -15.49
C LYS A 73 10.60 -4.63 -14.44
N LEU A 74 10.01 -3.45 -14.27
CA LEU A 74 10.40 -2.51 -13.22
C LEU A 74 10.10 -3.06 -11.82
N LEU A 75 9.02 -3.82 -11.64
CA LEU A 75 8.71 -4.50 -10.38
C LEU A 75 9.80 -5.52 -10.01
N VAL A 76 10.23 -6.37 -10.96
CA VAL A 76 11.32 -7.33 -10.76
C VAL A 76 12.62 -6.60 -10.40
N ALA A 77 13.02 -5.59 -11.18
CA ALA A 77 14.23 -4.82 -10.94
C ALA A 77 14.19 -4.02 -9.62
N GLY A 78 12.98 -3.67 -9.16
CA GLY A 78 12.74 -2.69 -8.14
C GLY A 78 12.84 -1.27 -8.71
N LEU A 79 11.89 -0.42 -8.32
CA LEU A 79 11.83 0.96 -8.79
C LEU A 79 13.07 1.76 -8.32
N PRO A 80 13.79 2.42 -9.24
CA PRO A 80 15.13 2.94 -8.97
C PRO A 80 15.15 4.33 -8.32
N GLN A 81 14.01 5.02 -8.27
CA GLN A 81 13.96 6.37 -7.75
C GLN A 81 14.29 6.43 -6.26
N ARG A 82 14.94 7.52 -5.86
CA ARG A 82 15.26 7.80 -4.47
C ARG A 82 13.99 8.10 -3.68
N THR A 83 13.92 7.60 -2.45
CA THR A 83 12.77 7.78 -1.56
C THR A 83 13.06 8.77 -0.43
N ILE A 84 12.01 9.21 0.25
CA ILE A 84 12.12 9.99 1.48
C ILE A 84 12.83 9.21 2.59
N PHE A 85 12.71 7.87 2.60
CA PHE A 85 13.41 6.99 3.53
C PHE A 85 14.93 7.06 3.34
N ASP A 86 15.40 7.10 2.10
CA ASP A 86 16.82 7.29 1.77
C ASP A 86 17.32 8.65 2.29
N SER A 87 16.53 9.71 2.09
CA SER A 87 16.86 11.06 2.55
C SER A 87 16.87 11.20 4.07
N LEU A 88 15.95 10.54 4.78
CA LEU A 88 15.96 10.49 6.25
C LEU A 88 17.18 9.72 6.77
N HIS A 89 17.46 8.55 6.20
CA HIS A 89 18.61 7.73 6.56
C HIS A 89 19.94 8.49 6.37
N ASP A 90 20.14 9.12 5.22
CA ASP A 90 21.36 9.89 4.92
C ASP A 90 21.53 11.12 5.83
N ALA A 91 20.43 11.59 6.44
CA ALA A 91 20.43 12.69 7.41
C ALA A 91 20.49 12.21 8.87
N GLY A 92 20.55 10.90 9.12
CA GLY A 92 20.62 10.33 10.47
C GLY A 92 19.28 10.25 11.22
N PHE A 93 18.16 10.43 10.51
CA PHE A 93 16.81 10.25 11.09
C PHE A 93 16.33 8.82 10.93
N SER A 94 15.56 8.37 11.92
CA SER A 94 14.96 7.03 11.92
C SER A 94 13.62 7.03 11.18
N PHE A 95 13.29 5.91 10.54
CA PHE A 95 11.96 5.67 10.01
C PHE A 95 11.50 4.24 10.35
N GLY A 96 10.20 4.02 10.35
CA GLY A 96 9.62 2.68 10.55
C GLY A 96 8.39 2.48 9.69
N ILE A 97 8.26 1.27 9.14
CA ILE A 97 7.11 0.84 8.35
C ILE A 97 6.40 -0.26 9.14
N TYR A 98 5.21 0.06 9.64
CA TYR A 98 4.38 -0.84 10.44
C TYR A 98 3.32 -1.45 9.56
N TYR A 99 3.31 -2.77 9.42
CA TYR A 99 2.55 -3.43 8.37
C TYR A 99 1.63 -4.51 8.92
N GLN A 100 0.43 -4.62 8.34
CA GLN A 100 -0.48 -5.76 8.57
C GLN A 100 -0.35 -6.86 7.51
N TYR A 101 0.15 -6.51 6.32
CA TYR A 101 0.56 -7.42 5.24
C TYR A 101 1.89 -6.95 4.64
N PRO A 102 2.59 -7.75 3.84
CA PRO A 102 3.87 -7.36 3.25
C PRO A 102 3.83 -5.94 2.65
N PRO A 103 4.73 -5.04 3.09
CA PRO A 103 4.65 -3.62 2.74
C PRO A 103 4.73 -3.33 1.23
N SER A 104 3.81 -2.50 0.72
CA SER A 104 3.83 -2.00 -0.66
C SER A 104 5.03 -1.06 -0.92
N THR A 105 5.64 -0.53 0.12
CA THR A 105 6.92 0.18 0.05
C THR A 105 8.09 -0.67 -0.49
N LEU A 106 8.00 -2.01 -0.51
CA LEU A 106 9.02 -2.89 -1.11
C LEU A 106 9.03 -2.88 -2.65
N PHE A 107 8.14 -2.14 -3.30
CA PHE A 107 8.26 -1.84 -4.73
C PHE A 107 9.51 -1.02 -5.04
N TYR A 108 9.98 -0.20 -4.10
CA TYR A 108 11.23 0.55 -4.23
C TYR A 108 12.43 -0.37 -4.05
N ARG A 109 13.38 -0.27 -4.99
CA ARG A 109 14.62 -1.03 -4.92
C ARG A 109 15.42 -0.73 -3.66
N SER A 110 15.46 0.54 -3.22
CA SER A 110 16.23 0.95 -2.05
C SER A 110 15.75 0.27 -0.78
N LEU A 111 14.43 0.13 -0.59
CA LEU A 111 13.85 -0.53 0.59
C LEU A 111 14.04 -2.06 0.64
N ARG A 112 14.56 -2.66 -0.45
CA ARG A 112 15.00 -4.06 -0.45
C ARG A 112 16.44 -4.24 0.04
N GLN A 113 17.16 -3.16 0.36
CA GLN A 113 18.53 -3.23 0.88
C GLN A 113 18.55 -3.71 2.33
N LEU A 114 19.56 -4.51 2.67
CA LEU A 114 19.73 -5.17 3.95
C LEU A 114 19.72 -4.20 5.15
N LYS A 115 20.26 -2.99 4.96
CA LYS A 115 20.28 -1.93 5.98
C LYS A 115 18.90 -1.48 6.46
N TYR A 116 17.84 -1.69 5.66
CA TYR A 116 16.47 -1.30 5.99
C TYR A 116 15.59 -2.46 6.46
N ALA A 117 16.08 -3.71 6.39
CA ALA A 117 15.28 -4.86 6.81
C ALA A 117 14.82 -4.78 8.28
N GLY A 118 15.55 -4.06 9.14
CA GLY A 118 15.17 -3.81 10.54
C GLY A 118 14.09 -2.75 10.75
N ASN A 119 13.70 -2.02 9.71
CA ASN A 119 12.72 -0.92 9.77
C ASN A 119 11.27 -1.39 9.52
N PHE A 120 11.08 -2.67 9.18
CA PHE A 120 9.77 -3.27 8.98
C PHE A 120 9.28 -3.92 10.28
N HIS A 121 8.09 -3.54 10.73
CA HIS A 121 7.54 -3.98 12.02
C HIS A 121 6.10 -4.50 11.86
N PRO A 122 5.74 -5.68 12.40
CA PRO A 122 4.35 -6.13 12.42
C PRO A 122 3.48 -5.13 13.20
N PHE A 123 2.41 -4.64 12.59
CA PHE A 123 1.54 -3.61 13.17
C PHE A 123 0.92 -4.06 14.51
N ASP A 124 0.24 -5.20 14.53
CA ASP A 124 -0.62 -5.63 15.65
C ASP A 124 0.13 -5.72 17.00
N LEU A 125 1.43 -6.05 16.97
CA LEU A 125 2.26 -6.18 18.18
C LEU A 125 3.21 -5.00 18.36
N ALA A 126 3.94 -4.62 17.31
CA ALA A 126 5.03 -3.66 17.46
C ALA A 126 4.53 -2.22 17.50
N PHE A 127 3.46 -1.87 16.77
CA PHE A 127 2.97 -0.49 16.71
C PHE A 127 2.47 -0.04 18.08
N ARG A 128 1.49 -0.75 18.66
CA ARG A 128 0.96 -0.44 19.99
C ARG A 128 2.04 -0.42 21.08
N ARG A 129 2.98 -1.37 21.03
CA ARG A 129 4.13 -1.39 21.95
C ARG A 129 5.02 -0.16 21.78
N HIS A 130 5.40 0.19 20.56
CA HIS A 130 6.28 1.34 20.32
C HIS A 130 5.58 2.66 20.66
N CYS A 131 4.26 2.78 20.44
CA CYS A 131 3.48 3.91 20.94
C CYS A 131 3.52 3.99 22.46
N ALA A 132 3.23 2.90 23.18
CA ALA A 132 3.20 2.89 24.64
C ALA A 132 4.58 3.14 25.28
N GLU A 133 5.66 2.67 24.64
CA GLU A 133 7.04 2.84 25.12
C GLU A 133 7.69 4.16 24.70
N GLY A 134 7.04 4.96 23.83
CA GLY A 134 7.63 6.18 23.28
C GLY A 134 8.83 5.92 22.35
N LYS A 135 8.73 4.88 21.52
CA LYS A 135 9.79 4.41 20.61
C LYS A 135 9.42 4.50 19.13
N LEU A 136 8.41 5.28 18.77
CA LEU A 136 8.11 5.53 17.36
C LEU A 136 9.30 6.28 16.70
N PRO A 137 9.73 5.86 15.50
CA PRO A 137 10.72 6.59 14.69
C PRO A 137 10.28 8.00 14.30
N ASN A 138 11.20 8.79 13.76
CA ASN A 138 10.92 10.16 13.31
C ASN A 138 9.89 10.22 12.18
N TYR A 139 9.89 9.22 11.29
CA TYR A 139 8.91 9.08 10.21
C TYR A 139 8.31 7.68 10.23
N VAL A 140 6.98 7.60 10.33
CA VAL A 140 6.25 6.34 10.45
C VAL A 140 5.26 6.22 9.30
N VAL A 141 5.28 5.05 8.65
CA VAL A 141 4.27 4.65 7.67
C VAL A 141 3.52 3.45 8.23
N VAL A 142 2.20 3.46 8.13
CA VAL A 142 1.35 2.36 8.55
C VAL A 142 0.69 1.75 7.30
N GLU A 143 0.99 0.50 7.02
CA GLU A 143 0.46 -0.27 5.88
C GLU A 143 -0.65 -1.22 6.37
N GLN A 144 -1.80 -1.11 5.73
CA GLN A 144 -3.05 -1.76 6.13
C GLN A 144 -3.24 -3.15 5.50
N ARG A 145 -4.39 -3.79 5.73
CA ARG A 145 -4.77 -5.08 5.11
C ARG A 145 -5.46 -4.84 3.78
N TYR A 146 -4.86 -5.41 2.74
CA TYR A 146 -5.37 -5.36 1.36
C TYR A 146 -6.16 -6.60 0.94
N PHE A 147 -6.07 -7.70 1.71
CA PHE A 147 -6.75 -8.96 1.42
C PHE A 147 -7.96 -9.13 2.34
N ASP A 148 -9.14 -9.34 1.75
CA ASP A 148 -10.41 -9.45 2.47
C ASP A 148 -10.66 -10.86 3.02
N LEU A 149 -10.04 -11.19 4.16
CA LEU A 149 -10.19 -12.49 4.81
C LEU A 149 -11.31 -12.50 5.84
N LYS A 150 -12.03 -13.62 6.02
CA LYS A 150 -13.12 -13.70 7.01
C LYS A 150 -12.69 -13.36 8.44
N MET A 151 -11.50 -13.80 8.83
CA MET A 151 -10.97 -13.55 10.17
C MET A 151 -10.26 -12.19 10.30
N LEU A 152 -9.73 -11.66 9.20
CA LEU A 152 -8.93 -10.44 9.15
C LEU A 152 -9.36 -9.64 7.90
N PRO A 153 -10.53 -8.97 7.94
CA PRO A 153 -11.12 -8.33 6.77
C PRO A 153 -10.27 -7.17 6.25
N GLY A 154 -10.41 -6.84 4.97
CA GLY A 154 -9.74 -5.67 4.39
C GLY A 154 -10.14 -4.40 5.13
N ASN A 155 -9.18 -3.52 5.42
CA ASN A 155 -9.37 -2.29 6.21
C ASN A 155 -8.72 -1.06 5.55
N ASP A 156 -8.62 -1.09 4.23
CA ASP A 156 -8.04 -0.07 3.37
C ASP A 156 -9.08 0.84 2.69
N ASP A 157 -10.36 0.68 3.06
CA ASP A 157 -11.54 1.32 2.46
C ASP A 157 -11.76 1.02 0.96
N HIS A 158 -11.00 0.09 0.37
CA HIS A 158 -11.16 -0.27 -1.04
C HIS A 158 -12.46 -1.06 -1.26
N PRO A 159 -13.34 -0.71 -2.23
CA PRO A 159 -14.51 -1.52 -2.55
C PRO A 159 -14.11 -2.94 -3.00
N SER A 160 -14.73 -4.02 -2.51
CA SER A 160 -15.97 -4.10 -1.74
C SER A 160 -15.79 -4.18 -0.21
N HIS A 161 -14.62 -3.88 0.35
CA HIS A 161 -14.38 -3.93 1.79
C HIS A 161 -15.35 -2.98 2.54
N ASP A 162 -15.62 -3.29 3.80
CA ASP A 162 -16.50 -2.48 4.65
C ASP A 162 -15.70 -1.31 5.24
N VAL A 163 -16.09 -0.08 4.91
CA VAL A 163 -15.45 1.16 5.39
C VAL A 163 -15.45 1.28 6.93
N SER A 164 -16.31 0.54 7.63
CA SER A 164 -16.23 0.46 9.09
C SER A 164 -14.95 -0.22 9.61
N GLU A 165 -14.33 -1.11 8.82
CA GLU A 165 -13.04 -1.72 9.16
C GLU A 165 -11.88 -0.73 8.98
N GLY A 166 -11.90 0.10 7.94
CA GLY A 166 -10.94 1.20 7.78
C GLY A 166 -11.08 2.26 8.87
N GLN A 167 -12.33 2.63 9.23
CA GLN A 167 -12.58 3.47 10.40
C GLN A 167 -12.04 2.87 11.70
N ARG A 168 -12.24 1.55 11.92
CA ARG A 168 -11.71 0.85 13.10
C ARG A 168 -10.19 0.92 13.13
N PHE A 169 -9.54 0.73 11.99
CA PHE A 169 -8.09 0.79 11.86
C PHE A 169 -7.54 2.19 12.16
N VAL A 170 -8.12 3.24 11.58
CA VAL A 170 -7.71 4.62 11.88
C VAL A 170 -7.94 4.98 13.35
N LYS A 171 -9.05 4.51 13.95
CA LYS A 171 -9.30 4.64 15.39
C LYS A 171 -8.22 3.96 16.22
N GLU A 172 -7.81 2.75 15.88
CA GLU A 172 -6.73 2.04 16.57
C GLU A 172 -5.40 2.79 16.48
N VAL A 173 -5.03 3.29 15.30
CA VAL A 173 -3.82 4.09 15.11
C VAL A 173 -3.86 5.35 15.98
N TYR A 174 -4.97 6.09 15.93
CA TYR A 174 -5.17 7.29 16.72
C TYR A 174 -5.08 7.02 18.23
N GLU A 175 -5.83 6.04 18.75
CA GLU A 175 -5.89 5.78 20.19
C GLU A 175 -4.56 5.26 20.75
N ALA A 176 -3.83 4.45 19.97
CA ALA A 176 -2.48 4.03 20.33
C ALA A 176 -1.52 5.22 20.43
N LEU A 177 -1.55 6.12 19.44
CA LEU A 177 -0.70 7.32 19.42
C LEU A 177 -1.09 8.30 20.55
N ARG A 178 -2.39 8.57 20.71
CA ARG A 178 -2.96 9.48 21.71
C ARG A 178 -2.68 9.04 23.15
N GLY A 179 -2.59 7.72 23.37
CA GLY A 179 -2.25 7.12 24.67
C GLY A 179 -0.75 7.00 24.95
N GLY A 180 0.11 7.26 23.96
CA GLY A 180 1.57 7.20 24.11
C GLY A 180 2.20 8.49 24.62
N PRO A 181 3.40 8.44 25.21
CA PRO A 181 4.12 9.63 25.68
C PRO A 181 4.58 10.56 24.55
N GLN A 182 4.63 10.07 23.30
CA GLN A 182 4.99 10.87 22.11
C GLN A 182 3.78 11.61 21.48
N TRP A 183 2.58 11.59 22.09
CA TRP A 183 1.39 12.25 21.52
C TRP A 183 1.63 13.73 21.20
N GLU A 184 2.31 14.45 22.08
CA GLU A 184 2.62 15.87 21.90
C GLU A 184 3.77 16.13 20.90
N GLU A 185 4.42 15.07 20.40
CA GLU A 185 5.50 15.15 19.41
C GLU A 185 5.07 14.64 18.02
N ALA A 186 3.80 14.26 17.87
CA ALA A 186 3.32 13.58 16.68
C ALA A 186 2.35 14.43 15.84
N LEU A 187 2.45 14.25 14.52
CA LEU A 187 1.47 14.65 13.53
C LEU A 187 1.08 13.42 12.73
N LEU A 188 -0.15 12.96 12.92
CA LEU A 188 -0.74 11.89 12.12
C LEU A 188 -1.40 12.49 10.88
N VAL A 189 -1.04 11.97 9.71
CA VAL A 189 -1.66 12.29 8.42
C VAL A 189 -2.44 11.08 7.94
N VAL A 190 -3.73 11.24 7.66
CA VAL A 190 -4.56 10.20 7.04
C VAL A 190 -4.99 10.72 5.67
N THR A 191 -4.62 10.02 4.60
CA THR A 191 -4.96 10.37 3.22
C THR A 191 -5.21 9.12 2.39
N TYR A 192 -5.71 9.29 1.17
CA TYR A 192 -5.99 8.21 0.22
C TYR A 192 -5.07 8.35 -0.99
N ASP A 193 -4.76 7.23 -1.65
CA ASP A 193 -3.92 7.18 -2.85
C ASP A 193 -4.64 7.74 -4.09
N GLU A 194 -5.87 7.33 -4.31
CA GLU A 194 -6.71 7.79 -5.41
C GLU A 194 -8.19 7.88 -4.99
N HIS A 195 -9.07 8.22 -5.93
CA HIS A 195 -10.45 8.62 -5.62
C HIS A 195 -11.47 7.48 -5.75
N GLY A 196 -11.06 6.26 -6.11
CA GLY A 196 -11.86 5.05 -6.23
C GLY A 196 -12.82 5.04 -7.42
N GLY A 197 -12.65 5.93 -8.39
CA GLY A 197 -13.62 6.12 -9.48
C GLY A 197 -14.80 7.05 -9.14
N PHE A 198 -15.01 7.40 -7.87
CA PHE A 198 -16.08 8.28 -7.38
C PHE A 198 -16.01 9.73 -7.86
N TYR A 199 -17.15 10.40 -7.92
CA TYR A 199 -17.23 11.78 -8.38
C TYR A 199 -16.67 12.78 -7.35
N ASP A 200 -15.86 13.72 -7.82
CA ASP A 200 -15.59 14.98 -7.13
C ASP A 200 -15.81 16.16 -8.08
N HIS A 201 -16.34 17.26 -7.55
CA HIS A 201 -16.72 18.42 -8.35
C HIS A 201 -15.56 19.38 -8.64
N VAL A 202 -14.45 19.30 -7.90
CA VAL A 202 -13.34 20.25 -8.01
C VAL A 202 -12.49 19.92 -9.23
N PRO A 203 -12.28 20.88 -10.16
CA PRO A 203 -11.37 20.68 -11.29
C PRO A 203 -9.95 20.34 -10.84
N THR A 204 -9.37 19.32 -11.46
CA THR A 204 -7.99 18.89 -11.21
C THR A 204 -7.00 19.96 -11.67
N PRO A 205 -6.00 20.35 -10.86
CA PRO A 205 -4.93 21.25 -11.27
C PRO A 205 -4.18 20.77 -12.52
N VAL A 206 -3.86 21.72 -13.40
CA VAL A 206 -3.07 21.56 -14.64
C VAL A 206 -1.86 22.49 -14.59
N ASP A 207 -0.94 22.37 -15.55
CA ASP A 207 0.31 23.14 -15.61
C ASP A 207 1.21 22.93 -14.37
N VAL A 208 1.19 21.70 -13.85
CA VAL A 208 1.87 21.28 -12.63
C VAL A 208 3.25 20.70 -13.02
N PRO A 209 4.39 21.05 -12.38
CA PRO A 209 5.72 20.73 -12.93
C PRO A 209 5.99 19.24 -13.10
N SER A 210 6.42 18.73 -14.25
CA SER A 210 6.80 17.31 -14.36
C SER A 210 7.88 16.95 -13.30
N PRO A 211 7.73 15.85 -12.53
CA PRO A 211 8.61 15.56 -11.41
C PRO A 211 10.07 15.41 -11.83
N ASP A 212 10.32 14.63 -12.88
CA ASP A 212 11.65 14.22 -13.34
C ASP A 212 11.81 14.31 -14.88
N GLY A 213 10.80 14.85 -15.57
CA GLY A 213 10.79 14.98 -17.03
C GLY A 213 10.56 13.66 -17.79
N ILE A 214 10.26 12.56 -17.07
CA ILE A 214 9.94 11.28 -17.70
C ILE A 214 8.51 11.33 -18.24
N VAL A 215 8.35 11.08 -19.53
CA VAL A 215 7.04 10.91 -20.19
C VAL A 215 6.68 9.42 -20.13
N SER A 216 5.42 9.10 -19.83
CA SER A 216 4.98 7.71 -19.76
C SER A 216 5.07 7.00 -21.10
N ALA A 217 5.14 5.66 -21.07
CA ALA A 217 5.16 4.85 -22.28
C ALA A 217 3.87 4.99 -23.10
N ALA A 218 3.93 4.53 -24.35
CA ALA A 218 2.74 4.34 -25.18
C ALA A 218 1.70 3.45 -24.46
N PRO A 219 0.39 3.66 -24.69
CA PRO A 219 -0.20 4.58 -25.66
C PRO A 219 -0.43 6.00 -25.12
N PHE A 220 -0.14 6.27 -23.85
CA PHE A 220 -0.61 7.49 -23.18
C PHE A 220 0.31 8.70 -23.38
N PHE A 221 1.63 8.50 -23.42
CA PHE A 221 2.61 9.59 -23.52
C PHE A 221 2.35 10.72 -22.51
N PHE A 222 2.01 10.33 -21.28
CA PHE A 222 1.58 11.26 -20.24
C PHE A 222 2.79 12.00 -19.65
N GLU A 223 2.75 13.33 -19.66
CA GLU A 223 3.87 14.18 -19.25
C GLU A 223 3.95 14.43 -17.73
N PHE A 224 2.97 13.93 -16.97
CA PHE A 224 2.84 14.18 -15.53
C PHE A 224 2.72 15.67 -15.20
N ASN A 225 2.05 16.44 -16.07
CA ASN A 225 1.90 17.90 -15.95
C ASN A 225 0.53 18.35 -15.37
N ARG A 226 -0.22 17.42 -14.78
CA ARG A 226 -1.50 17.66 -14.12
C ARG A 226 -1.71 16.66 -12.98
N LEU A 227 -2.56 17.02 -12.03
CA LEU A 227 -2.93 16.16 -10.90
C LEU A 227 -4.18 15.32 -11.22
N GLY A 228 -4.41 14.34 -10.37
CA GLY A 228 -5.62 13.53 -10.32
C GLY A 228 -6.77 14.20 -9.56
N VAL A 229 -7.83 13.43 -9.30
CA VAL A 229 -9.02 13.90 -8.59
C VAL A 229 -8.69 14.16 -7.11
N ARG A 230 -9.45 15.06 -6.48
CA ARG A 230 -9.30 15.37 -5.06
C ARG A 230 -9.57 14.12 -4.20
N VAL A 231 -8.77 13.92 -3.17
CA VAL A 231 -8.90 12.84 -2.17
C VAL A 231 -8.98 13.44 -0.76
N PRO A 232 -9.55 12.73 0.23
CA PRO A 232 -9.55 13.19 1.61
C PRO A 232 -8.14 13.27 2.18
N ALA A 233 -7.84 14.30 2.96
CA ALA A 233 -6.66 14.32 3.84
C ALA A 233 -7.02 14.94 5.19
N LEU A 234 -6.60 14.29 6.28
CA LEU A 234 -6.79 14.73 7.66
C LEU A 234 -5.44 14.93 8.34
N PHE A 235 -5.35 15.95 9.18
CA PHE A 235 -4.18 16.20 10.03
C PHE A 235 -4.59 16.15 11.49
N ILE A 236 -3.92 15.30 12.27
CA ILE A 236 -4.29 15.00 13.66
C ILE A 236 -3.07 15.20 14.57
N SER A 237 -3.18 16.16 15.48
CA SER A 237 -2.12 16.52 16.43
C SER A 237 -2.71 17.40 17.55
N PRO A 238 -2.21 17.37 18.79
CA PRO A 238 -2.68 18.28 19.84
C PRO A 238 -2.32 19.75 19.56
N TRP A 239 -1.48 20.02 18.57
CA TRP A 239 -1.07 21.36 18.15
C TRP A 239 -2.03 22.02 17.14
N ILE A 240 -3.15 21.38 16.81
CA ILE A 240 -4.11 21.84 15.82
C ILE A 240 -5.38 22.34 16.51
N GLU A 241 -5.89 23.51 16.08
CA GLU A 241 -7.18 24.01 16.54
C GLU A 241 -8.34 23.11 16.07
N PRO A 242 -9.33 22.80 16.93
CA PRO A 242 -10.46 21.95 16.54
C PRO A 242 -11.26 22.54 15.37
N GLY A 243 -11.62 21.70 14.40
CA GLY A 243 -12.47 22.09 13.27
C GLY A 243 -11.76 22.94 12.21
N THR A 244 -10.43 22.88 12.19
CA THR A 244 -9.61 23.60 11.20
C THR A 244 -9.89 23.06 9.79
N VAL A 245 -10.10 23.94 8.82
CA VAL A 245 -10.20 23.57 7.41
C VAL A 245 -9.01 24.16 6.66
N VAL A 246 -8.18 23.30 6.09
CA VAL A 246 -7.01 23.67 5.29
C VAL A 246 -7.41 23.67 3.82
N HIS A 247 -7.28 24.83 3.19
CA HIS A 247 -7.63 25.02 1.78
C HIS A 247 -6.39 24.85 0.87
N ARG A 248 -5.89 25.95 0.29
CA ARG A 248 -4.67 25.95 -0.54
C ARG A 248 -3.42 26.16 0.30
N PRO A 249 -2.26 25.63 -0.13
CA PRO A 249 -0.98 25.98 0.48
C PRO A 249 -0.61 27.44 0.19
N SER A 250 0.28 28.00 1.01
CA SER A 250 0.80 29.36 0.85
C SER A 250 1.99 29.47 -0.12
N GLY A 251 2.51 28.35 -0.61
CA GLY A 251 3.68 28.28 -1.50
C GLY A 251 4.21 26.86 -1.62
N PRO A 252 5.42 26.66 -2.18
CA PRO A 252 6.41 27.68 -2.52
C PRO A 252 6.12 28.52 -3.77
N TYR A 253 5.19 28.09 -4.62
CA TYR A 253 4.77 28.84 -5.81
C TYR A 253 3.30 29.26 -5.69
N PRO A 254 2.85 30.33 -6.38
CA PRO A 254 1.44 30.70 -6.42
C PRO A 254 0.52 29.61 -6.98
N THR A 255 1.09 28.67 -7.75
CA THR A 255 0.38 27.53 -8.33
C THR A 255 0.42 26.27 -7.47
N SER A 256 1.16 26.26 -6.36
CA SER A 256 1.29 25.09 -5.48
C SER A 256 -0.08 24.60 -5.00
N GLU A 257 -0.24 23.29 -4.95
CA GLU A 257 -1.42 22.61 -4.38
C GLU A 257 -0.95 21.58 -3.35
N PHE A 258 -1.87 21.07 -2.54
CA PHE A 258 -1.61 19.87 -1.73
C PHE A 258 -1.85 18.62 -2.58
N GLU A 259 -0.86 17.72 -2.60
CA GLU A 259 -0.92 16.42 -3.25
C GLU A 259 0.07 15.45 -2.58
N HIS A 260 0.19 14.20 -3.01
CA HIS A 260 0.98 13.21 -2.26
C HIS A 260 2.43 13.61 -2.02
N SER A 261 3.04 14.37 -2.93
CA SER A 261 4.41 14.88 -2.76
C SER A 261 4.52 16.04 -1.77
N SER A 262 3.40 16.57 -1.27
CA SER A 262 3.36 17.43 -0.08
C SER A 262 3.90 16.72 1.16
N ILE A 263 3.85 15.39 1.22
CA ILE A 263 4.43 14.58 2.30
C ILE A 263 5.96 14.70 2.29
N PRO A 264 6.70 14.27 1.25
CA PRO A 264 8.15 14.42 1.20
C PRO A 264 8.58 15.90 1.26
N ALA A 265 7.81 16.83 0.69
CA ALA A 265 8.07 18.27 0.83
C ALA A 265 8.04 18.73 2.30
N THR A 266 7.02 18.30 3.06
CA THR A 266 6.87 18.66 4.48
C THR A 266 7.93 17.95 5.32
N VAL A 267 8.23 16.67 5.07
CA VAL A 267 9.30 15.92 5.75
C VAL A 267 10.66 16.58 5.52
N LYS A 268 10.97 16.98 4.28
CA LYS A 268 12.18 17.74 3.97
C LYS A 268 12.28 19.01 4.80
N LYS A 269 11.18 19.76 4.94
CA LYS A 269 11.13 21.01 5.72
C LYS A 269 11.32 20.75 7.22
N LEU A 270 10.56 19.83 7.80
CA LEU A 270 10.60 19.50 9.23
C LEU A 270 11.97 18.99 9.69
N PHE A 271 12.61 18.13 8.89
CA PHE A 271 13.90 17.51 9.21
C PHE A 271 15.10 18.22 8.56
N ASN A 272 14.88 19.37 7.91
CA ASN A 272 15.91 20.14 7.21
C ASN A 272 16.77 19.27 6.26
N LEU A 273 16.13 18.42 5.46
CA LEU A 273 16.81 17.52 4.53
C LEU A 273 17.46 18.30 3.37
N LYS A 274 18.59 17.81 2.88
CA LYS A 274 19.50 18.53 1.97
C LYS A 274 18.88 18.92 0.62
N SER A 275 18.05 18.07 0.04
CA SER A 275 17.50 18.25 -1.30
C SER A 275 16.05 17.80 -1.37
N PHE A 276 15.31 18.35 -2.33
CA PHE A 276 14.07 17.73 -2.80
C PHE A 276 14.40 16.44 -3.56
N LEU A 277 13.42 15.54 -3.67
CA LEU A 277 13.53 14.29 -4.43
C LEU A 277 13.38 14.57 -5.94
N THR A 278 12.52 15.51 -6.31
CA THR A 278 12.11 15.84 -7.68
C THR A 278 11.72 17.32 -7.80
N ASN A 279 11.27 17.75 -8.98
CA ASN A 279 10.62 19.07 -9.14
C ASN A 279 9.21 19.12 -8.52
N ARG A 280 8.56 17.97 -8.31
CA ARG A 280 7.19 17.88 -7.83
C ARG A 280 7.10 18.22 -6.35
N ASP A 281 7.92 17.60 -5.49
CA ASP A 281 8.00 17.96 -4.06
C ASP A 281 8.68 19.32 -3.82
N ALA A 282 9.50 19.80 -4.76
CA ALA A 282 9.97 21.18 -4.76
C ALA A 282 8.85 22.20 -5.02
N TRP A 283 7.78 21.80 -5.72
CA TRP A 283 6.62 22.62 -6.03
C TRP A 283 5.45 22.43 -5.05
N ALA A 284 5.31 21.25 -4.46
CA ALA A 284 4.18 20.89 -3.61
C ALA A 284 4.10 21.76 -2.35
N GLY A 285 2.87 22.04 -1.90
CA GLY A 285 2.65 22.77 -0.66
C GLY A 285 3.03 21.98 0.58
N THR A 286 3.66 22.60 1.58
CA THR A 286 3.90 21.97 2.88
C THR A 286 2.75 22.24 3.84
N PHE A 287 2.39 21.25 4.66
CA PHE A 287 1.23 21.32 5.56
C PHE A 287 1.58 21.61 7.03
N ASP A 288 2.85 21.91 7.34
CA ASP A 288 3.29 22.29 8.69
C ASP A 288 2.55 23.53 9.24
N VAL A 289 1.99 24.36 8.34
CA VAL A 289 1.15 25.52 8.67
C VAL A 289 -0.12 25.17 9.45
N VAL A 290 -0.51 23.90 9.49
CA VAL A 290 -1.67 23.43 10.29
C VAL A 290 -1.39 23.44 11.80
N LEU A 291 -0.11 23.42 12.19
CA LEU A 291 0.32 23.45 13.59
C LEU A 291 0.34 24.90 14.09
N THR A 292 -0.83 25.42 14.47
CA THR A 292 -1.02 26.87 14.73
C THR A 292 -0.90 27.29 16.18
N ARG A 293 -0.76 26.33 17.12
CA ARG A 293 -0.83 26.60 18.55
C ARG A 293 0.55 26.80 19.19
N ASP A 294 0.61 27.63 20.23
CA ASP A 294 1.82 27.82 21.05
C ASP A 294 1.98 26.76 22.16
N ALA A 295 0.92 26.01 22.46
CA ALA A 295 0.90 24.91 23.43
C ALA A 295 -0.05 23.79 22.98
N PRO A 296 0.31 22.52 23.27
CA PRO A 296 -0.53 21.38 22.91
C PRO A 296 -1.85 21.41 23.68
N ARG A 297 -2.90 20.96 23.03
CA ARG A 297 -4.22 20.82 23.62
C ARG A 297 -4.28 19.67 24.61
N THR A 298 -4.96 19.90 25.72
CA THR A 298 -5.22 18.90 26.76
C THR A 298 -6.61 18.26 26.63
N ASP A 299 -7.43 18.73 25.69
CA ASP A 299 -8.83 18.33 25.50
C ASP A 299 -9.05 17.36 24.32
N CYS A 300 -7.98 16.90 23.64
CA CYS A 300 -8.10 15.92 22.56
C CYS A 300 -8.73 14.61 23.07
N PRO A 301 -9.73 14.04 22.36
CA PRO A 301 -10.50 12.91 22.86
C PRO A 301 -9.59 11.70 23.12
N ALA A 302 -9.74 11.07 24.29
CA ALA A 302 -8.99 9.86 24.63
C ALA A 302 -9.41 8.65 23.78
N THR A 303 -10.68 8.63 23.36
CA THR A 303 -11.27 7.58 22.53
C THR A 303 -12.14 8.18 21.44
N LEU A 304 -12.15 7.59 20.25
CA LEU A 304 -13.06 7.95 19.16
C LEU A 304 -14.36 7.12 19.22
N PRO A 305 -15.44 7.55 18.54
CA PRO A 305 -16.67 6.77 18.43
C PRO A 305 -16.44 5.39 17.81
N GLU A 306 -17.35 4.45 18.09
CA GLU A 306 -17.32 3.15 17.43
C GLU A 306 -17.77 3.27 15.95
N PRO A 307 -17.08 2.60 15.01
CA PRO A 307 -17.53 2.51 13.62
C PRO A 307 -18.90 1.83 13.50
N VAL A 308 -19.73 2.32 12.58
CA VAL A 308 -21.01 1.69 12.23
C VAL A 308 -20.80 0.76 11.05
N LYS A 309 -21.08 -0.54 11.21
CA LYS A 309 -20.96 -1.52 10.12
C LYS A 309 -21.83 -1.11 8.94
N MET A 310 -21.22 -0.92 7.77
CA MET A 310 -21.90 -0.36 6.60
C MET A 310 -22.45 -1.43 5.66
N ARG A 311 -21.83 -2.61 5.66
CA ARG A 311 -22.22 -3.77 4.85
C ARG A 311 -22.61 -4.94 5.76
N PRO A 312 -23.73 -4.85 6.50
CA PRO A 312 -24.08 -5.86 7.50
C PRO A 312 -24.24 -7.28 6.93
N ALA A 313 -24.67 -7.39 5.66
CA ALA A 313 -24.90 -8.65 4.97
C ALA A 313 -23.70 -9.12 4.11
N THR A 314 -22.64 -8.32 3.98
CA THR A 314 -21.46 -8.68 3.19
C THR A 314 -20.43 -9.29 4.15
N GLU A 315 -20.10 -10.56 3.93
CA GLU A 315 -18.94 -11.19 4.54
C GLU A 315 -17.68 -10.86 3.72
N ALA A 316 -16.51 -10.96 4.35
CA ALA A 316 -15.24 -10.80 3.67
C ALA A 316 -15.12 -11.78 2.50
N ALA A 317 -14.68 -11.29 1.35
CA ALA A 317 -14.72 -12.02 0.08
C ALA A 317 -13.44 -12.86 -0.18
N GLU A 318 -13.06 -13.72 0.77
CA GLU A 318 -11.77 -14.45 0.73
C GLU A 318 -11.63 -15.43 -0.46
N GLN A 319 -12.74 -15.77 -1.12
CA GLN A 319 -12.81 -16.65 -2.31
C GLN A 319 -12.97 -15.87 -3.62
N ALA A 320 -12.96 -14.53 -3.58
CA ALA A 320 -13.03 -13.72 -4.79
C ALA A 320 -11.74 -13.81 -5.62
N ALA A 321 -11.86 -13.44 -6.90
CA ALA A 321 -10.70 -13.14 -7.72
C ALA A 321 -9.94 -11.92 -7.16
N LEU A 322 -8.64 -11.86 -7.44
CA LEU A 322 -7.78 -10.77 -6.99
C LEU A 322 -8.14 -9.45 -7.67
N THR A 323 -7.99 -8.34 -6.95
CA THR A 323 -7.91 -7.01 -7.56
C THR A 323 -6.56 -6.83 -8.25
N GLU A 324 -6.44 -5.87 -9.17
CA GLU A 324 -5.16 -5.56 -9.84
C GLU A 324 -4.04 -5.33 -8.80
N PHE A 325 -4.31 -4.55 -7.75
CA PHE A 325 -3.35 -4.29 -6.69
C PHE A 325 -2.97 -5.55 -5.90
N GLN A 326 -3.93 -6.45 -5.62
CA GLN A 326 -3.62 -7.73 -4.97
C GLN A 326 -2.76 -8.63 -5.85
N GLU A 327 -2.98 -8.67 -7.18
CA GLU A 327 -2.11 -9.39 -8.11
C GLU A 327 -0.67 -8.85 -8.07
N GLU A 328 -0.52 -7.54 -8.00
CA GLU A 328 0.80 -6.91 -7.92
C GLU A 328 1.52 -7.23 -6.60
N LEU A 329 0.80 -7.32 -5.48
CA LEU A 329 1.38 -7.76 -4.20
C LEU A 329 1.85 -9.21 -4.26
N VAL A 330 1.13 -10.09 -4.99
CA VAL A 330 1.57 -11.47 -5.26
C VAL A 330 2.81 -11.48 -6.15
N GLN A 331 2.84 -10.67 -7.20
CA GLN A 331 4.00 -10.53 -8.08
C GLN A 331 5.22 -9.98 -7.32
N LEU A 332 5.04 -8.98 -6.46
CA LEU A 332 6.08 -8.50 -5.54
C LEU A 332 6.57 -9.63 -4.64
N GLY A 333 5.66 -10.42 -4.05
CA GLY A 333 6.00 -11.60 -3.27
C GLY A 333 6.89 -12.57 -4.05
N ALA A 334 6.55 -12.84 -5.31
CA ALA A 334 7.36 -13.69 -6.20
C ALA A 334 8.76 -13.12 -6.50
N VAL A 335 8.88 -11.80 -6.54
CA VAL A 335 10.18 -11.13 -6.67
C VAL A 335 11.02 -11.35 -5.40
N LEU A 336 10.41 -11.19 -4.22
CA LEU A 336 11.08 -11.29 -2.93
C LEU A 336 11.53 -12.73 -2.60
N ASN A 337 10.73 -13.74 -2.94
CA ASN A 337 11.04 -15.15 -2.65
C ASN A 337 11.74 -15.91 -3.81
N GLY A 338 12.00 -15.24 -4.94
CA GLY A 338 12.69 -15.83 -6.09
C GLY A 338 11.81 -16.60 -7.07
N ASP A 339 10.49 -16.72 -6.82
CA ASP A 339 9.55 -17.43 -7.71
C ASP A 339 9.42 -16.77 -9.09
N HIS A 340 9.72 -15.48 -9.19
CA HIS A 340 9.74 -14.76 -10.47
C HIS A 340 10.76 -15.30 -11.49
N ALA A 341 11.71 -16.14 -11.06
CA ALA A 341 12.69 -16.77 -11.95
C ALA A 341 12.09 -17.87 -12.85
N ASP A 342 10.89 -18.38 -12.51
CA ASP A 342 10.14 -19.29 -13.36
C ASP A 342 9.33 -18.49 -14.40
N GLU A 343 9.94 -18.24 -15.57
CA GLU A 343 9.31 -17.49 -16.67
C GLU A 343 8.07 -18.18 -17.26
N ASP A 344 7.87 -19.48 -17.01
CA ASP A 344 6.67 -20.21 -17.45
C ASP A 344 5.46 -19.92 -16.54
N VAL A 345 5.71 -19.49 -15.29
CA VAL A 345 4.70 -19.20 -14.28
C VAL A 345 4.51 -17.69 -14.08
N TYR A 346 5.60 -16.92 -13.99
CA TYR A 346 5.57 -15.49 -13.73
C TYR A 346 5.39 -14.65 -15.00
N PRO A 347 4.64 -13.53 -14.98
CA PRO A 347 3.83 -13.03 -13.87
C PRO A 347 2.37 -13.52 -13.88
N ARG A 348 1.84 -13.90 -15.06
CA ARG A 348 0.39 -14.06 -15.26
C ARG A 348 -0.16 -15.39 -14.74
N LYS A 349 0.51 -16.51 -15.01
CA LYS A 349 0.02 -17.82 -14.55
C LYS A 349 0.13 -17.97 -13.03
N LEU A 350 1.04 -17.23 -12.39
CA LEU A 350 1.19 -17.20 -10.94
C LEU A 350 -0.11 -16.78 -10.25
N VAL A 351 -0.81 -15.78 -10.78
CA VAL A 351 -2.04 -15.21 -10.19
C VAL A 351 -3.31 -15.81 -10.79
N GLU A 352 -3.19 -16.58 -11.87
CA GLU A 352 -4.33 -17.15 -12.59
C GLU A 352 -5.13 -18.11 -11.70
N GLY A 353 -6.39 -17.75 -11.45
CA GLY A 353 -7.30 -18.55 -10.62
C GLY A 353 -7.03 -18.49 -9.11
N MET A 354 -6.06 -17.68 -8.66
CA MET A 354 -5.75 -17.50 -7.25
C MET A 354 -6.88 -16.75 -6.53
N THR A 355 -7.28 -17.26 -5.37
CA THR A 355 -8.23 -16.60 -4.48
C THR A 355 -7.55 -15.57 -3.59
N VAL A 356 -8.30 -14.61 -3.05
CA VAL A 356 -7.82 -13.64 -2.05
C VAL A 356 -7.14 -14.34 -0.86
N ALA A 357 -7.69 -15.46 -0.39
CA ALA A 357 -7.10 -16.26 0.69
C ALA A 357 -5.75 -16.89 0.33
N GLU A 358 -5.64 -17.47 -0.88
CA GLU A 358 -4.38 -18.05 -1.37
C GLU A 358 -3.32 -16.97 -1.59
N ALA A 359 -3.70 -15.82 -2.14
CA ALA A 359 -2.81 -14.68 -2.33
C ALA A 359 -2.28 -14.14 -1.00
N ALA A 360 -3.15 -13.95 0.00
CA ALA A 360 -2.76 -13.52 1.33
C ALA A 360 -1.75 -14.49 1.97
N SER A 361 -2.01 -15.80 1.86
CA SER A 361 -1.10 -16.84 2.36
C SER A 361 0.24 -16.83 1.62
N TYR A 362 0.21 -16.71 0.29
CA TYR A 362 1.40 -16.65 -0.55
C TYR A 362 2.27 -15.43 -0.23
N CYS A 363 1.69 -14.23 -0.19
CA CYS A 363 2.41 -13.00 0.13
C CYS A 363 3.10 -13.08 1.51
N ASN A 364 2.40 -13.57 2.53
CA ASN A 364 2.97 -13.73 3.86
C ASN A 364 4.13 -14.74 3.88
N ALA A 365 3.99 -15.88 3.20
CA ALA A 365 5.05 -16.88 3.10
C ALA A 365 6.27 -16.35 2.33
N ALA A 366 6.04 -15.66 1.21
CA ALA A 366 7.08 -15.07 0.39
C ALA A 366 7.86 -13.99 1.14
N PHE A 367 7.16 -13.09 1.82
CA PHE A 367 7.78 -12.05 2.63
C PHE A 367 8.55 -12.63 3.82
N LYS A 368 8.02 -13.67 4.47
CA LYS A 368 8.74 -14.38 5.54
C LYS A 368 10.06 -14.98 5.01
N ALA A 369 10.04 -15.65 3.85
CA ALA A 369 11.24 -16.23 3.26
C ALA A 369 12.29 -15.15 2.96
N TRP A 370 11.87 -13.99 2.46
CA TRP A 370 12.77 -12.85 2.23
C TRP A 370 13.33 -12.27 3.53
N MET A 371 12.53 -12.15 4.60
CA MET A 371 13.01 -11.70 5.91
C MET A 371 14.02 -12.69 6.53
N ASP A 372 13.78 -14.00 6.40
CA ASP A 372 14.72 -15.04 6.85
C ASP A 372 16.06 -14.94 6.09
N GLU A 373 16.01 -14.62 4.79
CA GLU A 373 17.18 -14.41 3.94
C GLU A 373 17.93 -13.12 4.28
N CYS A 374 17.23 -12.02 4.56
CA CYS A 374 17.82 -10.80 5.14
C CYS A 374 18.60 -11.12 6.42
N ASP A 375 18.00 -11.90 7.34
CA ASP A 375 18.66 -12.28 8.58
C ASP A 375 19.88 -13.18 8.35
N ARG A 376 19.84 -14.06 7.35
CA ARG A 376 20.99 -14.87 6.93
C ARG A 376 22.13 -13.98 6.42
N CYS A 377 21.85 -13.09 5.46
CA CYS A 377 22.85 -12.16 4.92
C CYS A 377 23.48 -11.28 6.01
N ARG A 378 22.66 -10.77 6.95
CA ARG A 378 23.16 -9.99 8.09
C ARG A 378 24.12 -10.80 8.97
N LYS A 379 23.79 -12.06 9.28
CA LYS A 379 24.65 -12.96 10.07
C LYS A 379 25.94 -13.34 9.33
N CYS A 380 25.92 -13.35 7.99
CA CYS A 380 27.09 -13.58 7.15
C CYS A 380 27.97 -12.33 6.98
N GLY A 381 27.56 -11.16 7.48
CA GLY A 381 28.34 -9.93 7.38
C GLY A 381 28.24 -9.25 6.01
N GLU A 382 27.17 -9.50 5.26
CA GLU A 382 26.90 -8.80 4.00
C GLU A 382 26.76 -7.29 4.23
N ASP A 383 27.19 -6.50 3.23
CA ASP A 383 27.11 -5.04 3.30
C ASP A 383 25.65 -4.54 3.39
N GLY A 384 25.45 -3.40 4.05
CA GLY A 384 24.11 -2.81 4.22
C GLY A 384 23.40 -2.47 2.91
N SER A 385 24.14 -2.23 1.82
CA SER A 385 23.57 -1.98 0.48
C SER A 385 23.24 -3.25 -0.30
N HIS A 386 23.62 -4.44 0.19
CA HIS A 386 23.26 -5.72 -0.42
C HIS A 386 21.72 -5.87 -0.48
N ILE A 387 21.19 -6.38 -1.59
CA ILE A 387 19.78 -6.72 -1.75
C ILE A 387 19.65 -8.24 -1.65
N PRO A 388 19.13 -8.78 -0.54
CA PRO A 388 19.01 -10.22 -0.33
C PRO A 388 18.09 -10.85 -1.38
N THR A 389 18.50 -12.00 -1.92
CA THR A 389 17.76 -12.76 -2.94
C THR A 389 17.58 -14.18 -2.43
N VAL A 390 16.32 -14.64 -2.33
CA VAL A 390 16.03 -16.01 -1.93
C VAL A 390 16.43 -16.96 -3.06
N VAL A 391 17.46 -17.77 -2.82
CA VAL A 391 17.91 -18.79 -3.78
C VAL A 391 17.12 -20.08 -3.53
N LYS A 392 16.24 -20.45 -4.46
CA LYS A 392 15.62 -21.79 -4.42
C LYS A 392 16.67 -22.86 -4.68
N PRO A 393 16.69 -23.97 -3.93
CA PRO A 393 17.42 -25.15 -4.35
C PRO A 393 16.95 -25.55 -5.75
N PRO A 394 17.83 -26.00 -6.66
CA PRO A 394 17.38 -26.55 -7.94
C PRO A 394 16.36 -27.68 -7.68
N PRO A 395 15.32 -27.82 -8.51
CA PRO A 395 14.38 -28.92 -8.36
C PRO A 395 15.15 -30.24 -8.37
N PRO A 396 14.73 -31.24 -7.56
CA PRO A 396 15.40 -32.54 -7.59
C PRO A 396 15.38 -33.08 -9.02
N PRO A 397 16.46 -33.73 -9.49
CA PRO A 397 16.48 -34.29 -10.83
C PRO A 397 15.28 -35.22 -11.00
N SER A 398 14.47 -34.98 -12.03
CA SER A 398 13.32 -35.81 -12.38
C SER A 398 13.80 -37.25 -12.49
N THR A 399 13.46 -38.08 -11.51
CA THR A 399 13.67 -39.51 -11.63
C THR A 399 12.69 -39.98 -12.69
N SER A 400 13.19 -40.15 -13.91
CA SER A 400 12.53 -41.02 -14.87
C SER A 400 12.38 -42.37 -14.19
N SER A 401 11.13 -42.73 -13.88
CA SER A 401 10.80 -44.07 -13.44
C SER A 401 11.07 -44.99 -14.62
N SER A 402 12.31 -45.45 -14.73
CA SER A 402 12.60 -46.65 -15.50
C SER A 402 11.84 -47.77 -14.80
N GLY A 403 10.79 -48.25 -15.47
CA GLY A 403 9.98 -49.35 -15.00
C GLY A 403 10.85 -50.59 -14.84
N SER A 404 11.28 -50.86 -13.60
CA SER A 404 11.75 -52.18 -13.24
C SER A 404 10.54 -52.97 -12.75
N SER A 405 10.19 -53.98 -13.53
CA SER A 405 9.12 -54.94 -13.24
C SER A 405 9.41 -55.66 -11.93
N SER A 406 8.64 -55.38 -10.88
CA SER A 406 8.63 -56.22 -9.69
C SER A 406 7.63 -57.37 -9.89
N PHE A 407 8.11 -58.55 -9.55
CA PHE A 407 7.54 -59.86 -9.76
C PHE A 407 6.49 -60.13 -8.67
N ALA A 408 5.23 -59.67 -8.81
CA ALA A 408 4.23 -59.89 -7.75
C ALA A 408 2.73 -59.91 -8.14
N SER A 409 2.31 -59.91 -9.42
CA SER A 409 0.86 -59.85 -9.77
C SER A 409 0.29 -60.97 -10.65
N LYS A 410 0.95 -62.13 -10.78
CA LYS A 410 0.34 -63.32 -11.40
C LYS A 410 -0.24 -64.27 -10.35
N LEU A 411 -1.41 -63.92 -9.82
CA LEU A 411 -2.35 -64.83 -9.15
C LEU A 411 -3.67 -64.07 -9.03
N LEU A 412 -4.76 -64.69 -9.49
CA LEU A 412 -6.16 -64.21 -9.53
C LEU A 412 -6.66 -63.65 -10.88
N SER A 413 -6.78 -64.54 -11.86
CA SER A 413 -7.99 -64.58 -12.69
C SER A 413 -8.41 -66.03 -12.90
N CYS A 414 -9.42 -66.44 -12.14
CA CYS A 414 -10.12 -67.70 -12.27
C CYS A 414 -11.23 -67.58 -13.32
N PHE A 415 -11.57 -68.72 -13.92
CA PHE A 415 -12.78 -69.06 -14.69
C PHE A 415 -12.89 -68.57 -16.15
N ALA A 416 -12.61 -69.48 -17.09
CA ALA A 416 -13.60 -69.94 -18.08
C ALA A 416 -13.06 -71.11 -18.94
N CYS A 417 -13.82 -72.23 -18.92
CA CYS A 417 -14.15 -73.18 -20.01
C CYS A 417 -13.04 -73.60 -21.00
N GLY A 418 -12.71 -74.86 -21.26
CA GLY A 418 -13.54 -76.06 -21.41
C GLY A 418 -13.22 -76.72 -22.78
N ARG A 419 -12.50 -77.85 -22.73
CA ARG A 419 -12.28 -78.98 -23.69
C ARG A 419 -13.02 -78.98 -25.06
N PRO A 420 -12.47 -79.60 -26.15
CA PRO A 420 -12.35 -81.07 -26.25
C PRO A 420 -11.22 -81.65 -27.14
N ASN A 421 -10.85 -82.92 -26.94
CA ASN A 421 -11.09 -84.06 -27.85
C ASN A 421 -10.11 -85.23 -27.59
N LYS A 422 -10.66 -86.46 -27.53
CA LYS A 422 -10.16 -87.72 -28.13
C LYS A 422 -10.99 -88.89 -27.61
N ASN A 423 -12.12 -89.12 -28.28
CA ASN A 423 -12.43 -90.33 -29.06
C ASN A 423 -13.48 -89.98 -30.11
#